data_AF-A0A543A1A5-F1
#
_entry.id   AF-A0A543A1A5-F1
#
_cell.length_a   1.000
_cell.length_b   1.000
_cell.length_c   1.000
_cell.angle_alpha   90.00
_cell.angle_beta   90.00
_cell.angle_gamma   90.00
#
_symmetry.space_group_name_H-M   'P 1'
#
loop_
_entity.id
_entity.type
_entity.pdbx_description
1 polymer ?
#
loop_
_entity_poly.entity_id
_entity_poly.type
_entity_poly.pdbx_seq_one_letter_code
_entity_poly.pdbx_strand_id
1 'polypeptide(L)'
;MPTSDREHVAAAADSANTADTDTPLHQGIDPDVDLRVPDEREELRHTIRAAGVVAVGGMLGAAGRFAIGEAWPVPTGGVPWSTLVINLSGCFALGILMAYVADRESLHPLVRPFLGTGVIGGYTTFSTFAVEANLLLLERHPALGLAYLAVSVLLGVVAVLAGRAVAGACGLALSGQEARS
;
A
#
# COMPACT_ATOMS: atom_id res chain seq x y z
N MET A 1 25.65 -52.10 -21.25
CA MET A 1 26.11 -50.70 -21.31
C MET A 1 25.07 -49.91 -22.07
N PRO A 2 24.15 -49.18 -21.40
CA PRO A 2 23.26 -48.23 -22.07
C PRO A 2 23.61 -46.79 -21.61
N THR A 3 24.08 -45.96 -22.54
CA THR A 3 24.45 -44.54 -22.29
C THR A 3 23.73 -43.56 -23.23
N SER A 4 22.59 -43.90 -23.84
CA SER A 4 21.89 -42.98 -24.76
C SER A 4 20.77 -42.15 -24.12
N ASP A 5 20.35 -42.44 -22.88
CA ASP A 5 19.23 -41.69 -22.27
C ASP A 5 19.68 -40.41 -21.54
N ARG A 6 20.98 -40.20 -21.32
CA ARG A 6 21.49 -39.00 -20.60
C ARG A 6 21.67 -37.78 -21.50
N GLU A 7 21.87 -37.97 -22.81
CA GLU A 7 22.07 -36.85 -23.74
C GLU A 7 20.76 -36.13 -24.08
N HIS A 8 19.65 -36.86 -24.19
CA HIS A 8 18.33 -36.27 -24.42
C HIS A 8 17.79 -35.51 -23.19
N VAL A 9 18.14 -35.93 -21.97
CA VAL A 9 17.77 -35.21 -20.74
C VAL A 9 18.60 -33.95 -20.55
N ALA A 10 19.89 -33.97 -20.93
CA ALA A 10 20.75 -32.79 -20.87
C ALA A 10 20.34 -31.70 -21.88
N ALA A 11 19.94 -32.08 -23.10
CA ALA A 11 19.44 -31.13 -24.10
C ALA A 11 18.07 -30.51 -23.74
N ALA A 12 17.21 -31.26 -23.05
CA ALA A 12 15.94 -30.73 -22.53
C ALA A 12 16.14 -29.77 -21.34
N ALA A 13 17.14 -30.04 -20.49
CA ALA A 13 17.50 -29.17 -19.37
C ALA A 13 18.08 -27.81 -19.82
N ASP A 14 18.79 -27.77 -20.95
CA ASP A 14 19.35 -26.54 -21.52
C ASP A 14 18.26 -25.64 -22.15
N SER A 15 17.20 -26.26 -22.69
CA SER A 15 16.05 -25.54 -23.26
C SER A 15 15.10 -24.93 -22.22
N ALA A 16 15.22 -25.32 -20.94
CA ALA A 16 14.41 -24.79 -19.84
C ALA A 16 15.00 -23.53 -19.20
N ASN A 17 16.23 -23.14 -19.58
CA ASN A 17 16.92 -21.97 -19.01
C ASN A 17 16.80 -20.69 -19.87
N THR A 18 16.01 -20.73 -20.96
CA THR A 18 15.78 -19.57 -21.85
C THR A 18 14.43 -18.89 -21.64
N ALA A 19 13.69 -19.27 -20.61
CA ALA A 19 12.56 -18.49 -20.13
C ALA A 19 13.07 -17.38 -19.19
N ASP A 20 13.68 -16.38 -19.81
CA ASP A 20 13.78 -15.04 -19.28
C ASP A 20 12.35 -14.49 -19.09
N THR A 21 11.76 -14.81 -17.94
CA THR A 21 10.56 -14.14 -17.45
C THR A 21 11.00 -12.98 -16.58
N ASP A 22 11.56 -11.96 -17.21
CA ASP A 22 11.59 -10.57 -16.75
C ASP A 22 10.16 -10.00 -16.71
N THR A 23 9.31 -10.62 -15.89
CA THR A 23 8.06 -10.01 -15.43
C THR A 23 8.40 -9.20 -14.19
N PRO A 24 8.39 -7.86 -14.23
CA PRO A 24 8.85 -7.05 -13.11
C PRO A 24 7.86 -7.17 -11.95
N LEU A 25 8.15 -8.05 -11.00
CA LEU A 25 7.34 -8.23 -9.78
C LEU A 25 7.67 -7.22 -8.67
N HIS A 26 8.68 -6.37 -8.87
CA HIS A 26 8.90 -5.15 -8.09
C HIS A 26 10.03 -4.39 -8.80
N GLN A 27 9.75 -3.32 -9.52
CA GLN A 27 10.82 -2.43 -10.01
C GLN A 27 11.36 -1.65 -8.81
N GLY A 28 12.24 -2.29 -8.05
CA GLY A 28 13.21 -1.60 -7.21
C GLY A 28 14.27 -0.92 -8.08
N ILE A 29 14.99 0.05 -7.52
CA ILE A 29 16.12 0.70 -8.19
C ILE A 29 17.11 -0.40 -8.60
N ASP A 30 17.51 -0.42 -9.87
CA ASP A 30 18.57 -1.30 -10.35
C ASP A 30 19.85 -1.04 -9.53
N PRO A 31 20.44 -2.04 -8.85
CA PRO A 31 21.69 -1.85 -8.11
C PRO A 31 22.84 -1.33 -8.98
N ASP A 32 22.75 -1.45 -10.31
CA ASP A 32 23.77 -1.03 -11.26
C ASP A 32 23.57 0.39 -11.83
N VAL A 33 22.84 1.30 -11.15
CA VAL A 33 22.73 2.73 -11.55
C VAL A 33 24.12 3.34 -11.82
N ASP A 34 24.46 3.47 -13.10
CA ASP A 34 25.63 4.17 -13.60
C ASP A 34 25.34 5.66 -13.62
N LEU A 35 25.86 6.34 -12.61
CA LEU A 35 25.83 7.80 -12.55
C LEU A 35 26.51 8.42 -13.76
N ARG A 36 27.29 7.76 -14.62
CA ARG A 36 27.82 8.40 -15.83
C ARG A 36 26.75 8.60 -16.90
N VAL A 37 25.66 7.85 -16.83
CA VAL A 37 24.52 7.96 -17.75
C VAL A 37 23.55 9.05 -17.25
N PRO A 38 23.23 10.07 -18.06
CA PRO A 38 22.34 11.17 -17.63
C PRO A 38 20.95 10.71 -17.19
N ASP A 39 20.36 9.76 -17.91
CA ASP A 39 19.00 9.27 -17.66
C ASP A 39 18.91 8.54 -16.31
N GLU A 40 19.91 7.72 -15.98
CA GLU A 40 19.99 6.98 -14.72
C GLU A 40 20.22 7.92 -13.50
N ARG A 41 20.95 9.03 -13.68
CA ARG A 41 21.04 10.09 -12.65
C ARG A 41 19.69 10.74 -12.37
N GLU A 42 18.86 10.91 -13.40
CA GLU A 42 17.55 11.53 -13.28
C GLU A 42 16.57 10.61 -12.54
N GLU A 43 16.59 9.33 -12.86
CA GLU A 43 15.82 8.30 -12.15
C GLU A 43 16.17 8.26 -10.65
N LEU A 44 17.46 8.20 -10.31
CA LEU A 44 17.90 8.23 -8.92
C LEU A 44 17.42 9.50 -8.21
N ARG A 45 17.50 10.66 -8.86
CA ARG A 45 17.04 11.93 -8.31
C ARG A 45 15.53 11.91 -8.06
N HIS A 46 14.75 11.33 -8.97
CA HIS A 46 13.32 11.17 -8.80
C HIS A 46 13.00 10.30 -7.58
N THR A 47 13.68 9.17 -7.44
CA THR A 47 13.48 8.25 -6.32
C THR A 47 13.89 8.84 -4.99
N ILE A 48 15.04 9.52 -4.91
CA ILE A 48 15.47 10.20 -3.68
C ILE A 48 14.48 11.30 -3.28
N ARG A 49 13.96 12.07 -4.26
CA ARG A 49 12.92 13.07 -4.00
C ARG A 49 11.62 12.42 -3.52
N ALA A 50 11.20 11.33 -4.14
CA ALA A 50 10.04 10.55 -3.73
C ALA A 50 10.21 10.02 -2.31
N ALA A 51 11.34 9.38 -1.99
CA ALA A 51 11.65 8.88 -0.65
C ALA A 51 11.67 10.01 0.39
N GLY A 52 12.23 11.17 0.06
CA GLY A 52 12.22 12.35 0.93
C GLY A 52 10.81 12.81 1.28
N VAL A 53 9.91 12.93 0.28
CA VAL A 53 8.52 13.33 0.56
C VAL A 53 7.74 12.22 1.29
N VAL A 54 8.00 10.94 0.99
CA VAL A 54 7.40 9.81 1.73
C VAL A 54 7.80 9.87 3.20
N ALA A 55 9.07 10.12 3.51
CA ALA A 55 9.56 10.22 4.88
C ALA A 55 8.87 11.37 5.64
N VAL A 56 8.80 12.56 5.05
CA VAL A 56 8.11 13.71 5.64
C VAL A 56 6.62 13.42 5.84
N GLY A 57 5.95 12.87 4.84
CA GLY A 57 4.54 12.48 4.95
C GLY A 57 4.33 11.43 6.04
N GLY A 58 5.19 10.41 6.09
CA GLY A 58 5.16 9.34 7.09
C GLY A 58 5.31 9.86 8.51
N MET A 59 6.20 10.82 8.75
CA MET A 59 6.31 11.51 10.04
C MET A 59 5.01 12.20 10.43
N LEU A 60 4.39 12.94 9.50
CA LEU A 60 3.11 13.63 9.77
C LEU A 60 1.97 12.63 10.05
N GLY A 61 1.88 11.57 9.26
CA GLY A 61 0.89 10.51 9.46
C GLY A 61 1.05 9.82 10.81
N ALA A 62 2.28 9.39 11.13
CA ALA A 62 2.58 8.73 12.40
C ALA A 62 2.34 9.64 13.60
N ALA A 63 2.71 10.92 13.52
CA ALA A 63 2.40 11.91 14.55
C ALA A 63 0.89 12.09 14.74
N GLY A 64 0.12 12.16 13.66
CA GLY A 64 -1.35 12.23 13.71
C GLY A 64 -1.97 11.00 14.36
N ARG A 65 -1.52 9.80 13.99
CA ARG A 65 -1.93 8.55 14.61
C ARG A 65 -1.61 8.52 16.10
N PHE A 66 -0.39 8.90 16.47
CA PHE A 66 0.05 8.97 17.87
C PHE A 66 -0.83 9.93 18.68
N ALA A 67 -1.07 11.14 18.17
CA ALA A 67 -1.92 12.13 18.84
C ALA A 67 -3.36 11.65 19.05
N ILE A 68 -3.95 10.95 18.06
CA ILE A 68 -5.30 10.35 18.23
C ILE A 68 -5.28 9.23 19.28
N GLY A 69 -4.25 8.39 19.28
CA GLY A 69 -4.10 7.33 20.29
C GLY A 69 -4.01 7.88 21.71
N GLU A 70 -3.25 8.96 21.92
CA GLU A 70 -3.14 9.64 23.22
C GLU A 70 -4.43 10.36 23.62
N ALA A 71 -5.12 10.99 22.67
CA ALA A 71 -6.37 11.69 22.93
C ALA A 71 -7.55 10.74 23.21
N TRP A 72 -7.48 9.51 22.68
CA TRP A 72 -8.52 8.49 22.83
C TRP A 72 -7.92 7.17 23.33
N PRO A 73 -7.48 7.12 24.60
CA PRO A 73 -6.93 5.90 25.19
C PRO A 73 -8.00 4.83 25.34
N VAL A 74 -7.65 3.58 25.04
CA VAL A 74 -8.54 2.43 25.16
C VAL A 74 -8.14 1.63 26.42
N PRO A 75 -9.08 1.35 27.35
CA PRO A 75 -8.79 0.53 28.52
C PRO A 75 -8.32 -0.87 28.13
N THR A 76 -7.49 -1.48 28.99
CA THR A 76 -7.08 -2.88 28.85
C THR A 76 -8.30 -3.81 28.77
N GLY A 77 -8.34 -4.64 27.73
CA GLY A 77 -9.48 -5.53 27.43
C GLY A 77 -10.67 -4.88 26.72
N GLY A 78 -10.61 -3.57 26.43
CA GLY A 78 -11.61 -2.86 25.63
C GLY A 78 -11.44 -3.06 24.13
N VAL A 79 -12.49 -2.72 23.36
CA VAL A 79 -12.39 -2.69 21.89
C VAL A 79 -11.52 -1.49 21.46
N PRO A 80 -10.50 -1.69 20.60
CA PRO A 80 -9.59 -0.63 20.17
C PRO A 80 -10.21 0.29 19.10
N TRP A 81 -11.16 1.13 19.53
CA TRP A 81 -11.89 2.03 18.64
C TRP A 81 -10.99 3.06 17.96
N SER A 82 -9.95 3.54 18.64
CA SER A 82 -9.02 4.52 18.08
C SER A 82 -8.30 3.97 16.85
N THR A 83 -7.71 2.77 16.96
CA THR A 83 -7.04 2.09 15.84
C THR A 83 -8.01 1.78 14.70
N LEU A 84 -9.25 1.34 15.01
CA LEU A 84 -10.28 1.13 14.00
C LEU A 84 -10.59 2.42 13.23
N VAL A 85 -10.87 3.53 13.92
CA VAL A 85 -11.19 4.82 13.27
C VAL A 85 -10.01 5.32 12.44
N ILE A 86 -8.79 5.19 12.95
CA ILE A 86 -7.57 5.56 12.22
C ILE A 86 -7.48 4.78 10.91
N ASN A 87 -7.61 3.45 10.96
CA ASN A 87 -7.51 2.63 9.76
C ASN A 87 -8.67 2.88 8.77
N LEU A 88 -9.92 2.98 9.25
CA LEU A 88 -11.07 3.21 8.38
C LEU A 88 -11.06 4.59 7.71
N SER A 89 -10.71 5.65 8.45
CA SER A 89 -10.60 6.99 7.88
C SER A 89 -9.42 7.11 6.91
N GLY A 90 -8.31 6.40 7.18
CA GLY A 90 -7.20 6.28 6.24
C GLY A 90 -7.58 5.53 4.95
N CYS A 91 -8.30 4.41 5.06
CA CYS A 91 -8.85 3.68 3.91
C CYS A 91 -9.79 4.57 3.06
N PHE A 92 -10.67 5.32 3.71
CA PHE A 92 -11.55 6.28 3.03
C PHE A 92 -10.77 7.37 2.29
N ALA A 93 -9.80 8.00 2.98
CA ALA A 93 -8.93 9.01 2.39
C ALA A 93 -8.12 8.46 1.21
N LEU A 94 -7.65 7.21 1.30
CA LEU A 94 -6.95 6.55 0.19
C LEU A 94 -7.88 6.33 -1.00
N GLY A 95 -9.13 5.94 -0.76
CA GLY A 95 -10.14 5.83 -1.82
C GLY A 95 -10.36 7.14 -2.57
N ILE A 96 -10.46 8.27 -1.85
CA ILE A 96 -10.53 9.61 -2.45
C ILE A 96 -9.26 9.91 -3.25
N LEU A 97 -8.08 9.67 -2.67
CA LEU A 97 -6.80 9.95 -3.32
C LEU A 97 -6.65 9.15 -4.62
N MET A 98 -6.99 7.86 -4.61
CA MET A 98 -6.93 7.01 -5.81
C MET A 98 -7.82 7.55 -6.91
N ALA A 99 -9.06 7.95 -6.59
CA ALA A 99 -9.98 8.54 -7.57
C ALA A 99 -9.48 9.90 -8.08
N TYR A 100 -8.95 10.74 -7.20
CA TYR A 100 -8.48 12.08 -7.55
C TYR A 100 -7.25 12.09 -8.46
N VAL A 101 -6.30 11.17 -8.22
CA VAL A 101 -5.04 11.15 -8.98
C VAL A 101 -5.11 10.22 -10.22
N ALA A 102 -6.07 9.31 -10.32
CA ALA A 102 -6.20 8.42 -11.48
C ALA A 102 -6.37 9.19 -12.80
N ASP A 103 -7.14 10.28 -12.80
CA ASP A 103 -7.54 11.00 -14.01
C ASP A 103 -6.77 12.31 -14.25
N ARG A 104 -5.71 12.58 -13.48
CA ARG A 104 -4.99 13.85 -13.51
C ARG A 104 -3.50 13.66 -13.77
N GLU A 105 -3.14 13.56 -15.04
CA GLU A 105 -1.74 13.52 -15.49
C GLU A 105 -0.97 14.82 -15.18
N SER A 106 -1.69 15.93 -14.99
CA SER A 106 -1.10 17.24 -14.66
C SER A 106 -0.69 17.40 -13.19
N LEU A 107 -1.01 16.44 -12.30
CA LEU A 107 -0.60 16.52 -10.90
C LEU A 107 0.90 16.27 -10.76
N HIS A 108 1.51 17.01 -9.84
CA HIS A 108 2.92 16.85 -9.57
C HIS A 108 3.22 15.40 -9.14
N PRO A 109 4.20 14.70 -9.74
CA PRO A 109 4.46 13.28 -9.51
C PRO A 109 4.65 12.91 -8.03
N LEU A 110 5.18 13.85 -7.24
CA LEU A 110 5.42 13.68 -5.79
C LEU A 110 4.15 13.68 -4.91
N VAL A 111 2.98 14.03 -5.44
CA VAL A 111 1.72 14.03 -4.65
C VAL A 111 1.33 12.62 -4.22
N ARG A 112 1.41 11.64 -5.14
CA ARG A 112 1.10 10.23 -4.84
C ARG A 112 1.99 9.66 -3.73
N PRO A 113 3.33 9.71 -3.81
CA PRO A 113 4.20 9.17 -2.77
C PRO A 113 4.09 9.97 -1.46
N PHE A 114 3.90 11.30 -1.50
CA PHE A 114 3.72 12.09 -0.29
C PHE A 114 2.43 11.74 0.47
N LEU A 115 1.27 11.79 -0.20
CA LEU A 115 -0.03 11.59 0.46
C LEU A 115 -0.36 10.12 0.68
N GLY A 116 -0.15 9.26 -0.33
CA GLY A 116 -0.52 7.86 -0.29
C GLY A 116 0.41 7.07 0.62
N THR A 117 1.67 6.92 0.20
CA THR A 117 2.65 6.14 0.93
C THR A 117 3.12 6.84 2.20
N GLY A 118 3.36 8.16 2.15
CA GLY A 118 3.80 8.95 3.28
C GLY A 118 2.69 9.14 4.32
N VAL A 119 1.81 10.12 4.11
CA VAL A 119 0.82 10.56 5.11
C VAL A 119 -0.14 9.44 5.49
N ILE A 120 -0.85 8.86 4.51
CA ILE A 120 -1.85 7.82 4.78
C ILE A 120 -1.18 6.53 5.27
N GLY A 121 -0.05 6.16 4.68
CA GLY A 121 0.73 4.98 5.10
C GLY A 121 1.27 5.10 6.52
N GLY A 122 1.76 6.27 6.94
CA GLY A 122 2.21 6.50 8.32
C GLY A 122 1.07 6.66 9.32
N TYR A 123 -0.07 7.18 8.85
CA TYR A 123 -1.29 7.38 9.64
C TYR A 123 -1.97 6.06 9.98
N THR A 124 -2.08 5.14 9.03
CA THR A 124 -2.70 3.82 9.27
C THR A 124 -1.72 2.85 9.92
N THR A 125 -2.22 1.78 10.55
CA THR A 125 -1.37 0.78 11.21
C THR A 125 -1.98 -0.62 11.18
N PHE A 126 -1.27 -1.56 10.56
CA PHE A 126 -1.63 -2.98 10.62
C PHE A 126 -1.03 -3.67 11.84
N SER A 127 0.20 -3.30 12.25
CA SER A 127 0.89 -3.96 13.36
C SER A 127 0.19 -3.74 14.69
N THR A 128 -0.25 -2.51 14.97
CA THR A 128 -1.03 -2.20 16.19
C THR A 128 -2.35 -2.96 16.20
N PHE A 129 -3.08 -2.93 15.08
CA PHE A 129 -4.31 -3.70 14.88
C PHE A 129 -4.13 -5.20 15.13
N ALA A 130 -3.06 -5.79 14.61
CA ALA A 130 -2.78 -7.22 14.76
C ALA A 130 -2.47 -7.60 16.23
N VAL A 131 -1.70 -6.77 16.93
CA VAL A 131 -1.42 -6.98 18.36
C VAL A 131 -2.70 -6.88 19.18
N GLU A 132 -3.51 -5.84 18.96
CA GLU A 132 -4.79 -5.65 19.64
C GLU A 132 -5.77 -6.81 19.39
N ALA A 133 -5.90 -7.25 18.14
CA ALA A 133 -6.73 -8.39 17.78
C ALA A 133 -6.24 -9.67 18.49
N ASN A 134 -4.93 -9.90 18.51
CA ASN A 134 -4.33 -11.04 19.21
C ASN A 134 -4.60 -10.99 20.73
N LEU A 135 -4.48 -9.81 21.35
CA LEU A 135 -4.81 -9.64 22.77
C LEU A 135 -6.29 -9.97 23.05
N LEU A 136 -7.22 -9.50 22.21
CA LEU A 136 -8.64 -9.85 22.36
C LEU A 136 -8.92 -11.34 22.20
N LEU A 137 -8.19 -12.01 21.29
CA LEU A 137 -8.30 -13.45 21.07
C LEU A 137 -7.79 -14.27 22.26
N LEU A 138 -6.68 -13.85 22.87
CA LEU A 138 -6.03 -14.55 23.97
C LEU A 138 -6.64 -14.23 25.35
N GLU A 139 -7.08 -12.99 25.57
CA GLU A 139 -7.47 -12.46 26.88
C GLU A 139 -9.00 -12.35 27.08
N ARG A 140 -9.72 -13.42 26.75
CA ARG A 140 -11.10 -13.76 27.23
C ARG A 140 -12.30 -13.35 26.35
N HIS A 141 -12.11 -12.82 25.13
CA HIS A 141 -13.22 -12.58 24.18
C HIS A 141 -12.88 -12.97 22.72
N PRO A 142 -12.70 -14.26 22.41
CA PRO A 142 -12.31 -14.69 21.06
C PRO A 142 -13.32 -14.29 19.99
N ALA A 143 -14.62 -14.30 20.32
CA ALA A 143 -15.66 -13.81 19.42
C ALA A 143 -15.49 -12.31 19.09
N LEU A 144 -15.09 -11.50 20.08
CA LEU A 144 -14.84 -10.07 19.89
C LEU A 144 -13.57 -9.82 19.07
N GLY A 145 -12.50 -10.60 19.31
CA GLY A 145 -11.28 -10.54 18.51
C GLY A 145 -11.54 -10.91 17.04
N LEU A 146 -12.30 -11.98 16.79
CA LEU A 146 -12.73 -12.37 15.44
C LEU A 146 -13.62 -11.31 14.78
N ALA A 147 -14.57 -10.75 15.54
CA ALA A 147 -15.42 -9.66 15.05
C ALA A 147 -14.57 -8.42 14.70
N TYR A 148 -13.61 -8.04 15.55
CA TYR A 148 -12.72 -6.90 15.32
C TYR A 148 -11.87 -7.10 14.05
N LEU A 149 -11.31 -8.29 13.84
CA LEU A 149 -10.60 -8.64 12.61
C LEU A 149 -11.50 -8.50 11.37
N ALA A 150 -12.65 -9.16 11.38
CA ALA A 150 -13.56 -9.20 10.24
C ALA A 150 -14.11 -7.81 9.92
N VAL A 151 -14.58 -7.08 10.93
CA VAL A 151 -15.14 -5.73 10.79
C VAL A 151 -14.09 -4.76 10.28
N SER A 152 -12.86 -4.79 10.82
CA SER A 152 -11.81 -3.87 10.38
C SER A 152 -11.48 -4.04 8.89
N VAL A 153 -11.36 -5.29 8.42
CA VAL A 153 -11.05 -5.57 7.01
C VAL A 153 -12.23 -5.24 6.10
N LEU A 154 -13.44 -5.73 6.43
CA LEU A 154 -14.63 -5.51 5.61
C LEU A 154 -14.98 -4.03 5.52
N LEU A 155 -15.01 -3.33 6.65
CA LEU A 155 -15.27 -1.90 6.65
C LEU A 155 -14.13 -1.10 6.01
N GLY A 156 -12.88 -1.57 6.08
CA GLY A 156 -11.76 -0.94 5.38
C GLY A 156 -11.97 -0.95 3.87
N VAL A 157 -12.37 -2.09 3.30
CA VAL A 157 -12.71 -2.20 1.87
C VAL A 157 -13.90 -1.30 1.53
N VAL A 158 -14.97 -1.34 2.33
CA VAL A 158 -16.14 -0.47 2.14
C VAL A 158 -15.76 1.01 2.20
N ALA A 159 -14.87 1.40 3.12
CA ALA A 159 -14.39 2.77 3.26
C ALA A 159 -13.63 3.24 2.00
N VAL A 160 -12.76 2.39 1.42
CA VAL A 160 -12.10 2.71 0.13
C VAL A 160 -13.14 2.94 -0.97
N LEU A 161 -14.12 2.04 -1.10
CA LEU A 161 -15.18 2.15 -2.11
C LEU A 161 -16.02 3.42 -1.91
N ALA A 162 -16.39 3.72 -0.66
CA ALA A 162 -17.11 4.92 -0.31
C ALA A 162 -16.30 6.18 -0.64
N GLY A 163 -15.00 6.20 -0.34
CA GLY A 163 -14.11 7.31 -0.67
C GLY A 163 -14.05 7.58 -2.17
N ARG A 164 -13.92 6.52 -2.97
CA ARG A 164 -13.97 6.62 -4.44
C ARG A 164 -15.31 7.15 -4.95
N ALA A 165 -16.42 6.65 -4.40
CA ALA A 165 -17.76 7.08 -4.78
C ALA A 165 -18.02 8.56 -4.45
N VAL A 166 -17.60 9.01 -3.26
CA VAL A 166 -17.69 10.43 -2.85
C VAL A 166 -16.85 11.31 -3.77
N ALA A 167 -15.62 10.90 -4.10
CA ALA A 167 -14.79 11.64 -5.05
C ALA A 167 -15.48 11.77 -6.43
N GLY A 168 -16.09 10.70 -6.93
CA GLY A 168 -16.90 10.76 -8.16
C GLY A 168 -18.09 11.72 -8.07
N ALA A 169 -18.87 11.64 -6.98
CA ALA A 169 -20.03 12.52 -6.76
C ALA A 169 -19.64 14.00 -6.65
N CYS A 170 -18.47 14.31 -6.10
CA CYS A 170 -17.94 15.67 -6.01
C CYS A 170 -17.29 16.18 -7.31
N GLY A 171 -17.36 15.42 -8.42
CA GLY A 171 -16.72 15.78 -9.69
C GLY A 171 -15.20 15.70 -9.65
N LEU A 172 -14.62 15.04 -8.63
CA LEU A 172 -13.18 14.81 -8.55
C LEU A 172 -12.71 13.68 -9.46
N ALA A 173 -13.63 12.83 -9.96
CA ALA A 173 -13.35 11.66 -10.80
C ALA A 173 -14.18 11.62 -12.10
N LEU A 174 -14.35 12.76 -12.79
CA LEU A 174 -15.12 12.82 -14.03
C LEU A 174 -14.33 13.49 -15.16
N SER A 175 -13.55 12.68 -15.89
CA SER A 175 -13.13 12.99 -17.27
C SER A 175 -12.59 11.80 -18.09
N GLY A 176 -12.70 10.55 -17.61
CA GLY A 176 -12.11 9.39 -18.31
C GLY A 176 -13.10 8.42 -19.00
N GLN A 177 -14.39 8.47 -18.67
CA GLN A 177 -15.34 7.40 -19.00
C GLN A 177 -16.32 7.71 -20.15
N GLU A 178 -16.56 8.99 -20.48
CA GLU A 178 -17.46 9.37 -21.59
C GLU A 178 -16.81 9.26 -22.98
N ALA A 179 -15.50 9.04 -23.07
CA ALA A 179 -14.78 8.91 -24.35
C ALA A 179 -14.66 7.46 -24.89
N ARG A 180 -15.28 6.47 -24.22
CA ARG A 180 -15.21 5.03 -24.61
C ARG A 180 -16.58 4.34 -24.76
N SER A 181 -17.66 5.10 -24.92
CA SER A 181 -18.99 4.60 -25.31
C SER A 181 -19.43 5.26 -26.62
#